data_AF-A0A9W9FDL4-F1
#
_entry.id   AF-A0A9W9FDL4-F1
#
_cell.length_a   1.000
_cell.length_b   1.000
_cell.length_c   1.000
_cell.angle_alpha   90.00
_cell.angle_beta   90.00
_cell.angle_gamma   90.00
#
_symmetry.space_group_name_H-M   'P 1'
#
loop_
_entity.id
_entity.type
_entity.pdbx_description
1 polymer ?
#
loop_
_entity_poly.entity_id
_entity_poly.type
_entity_poly.pdbx_seq_one_letter_code
_entity_poly.pdbx_strand_id
1 'polypeptide(L)' 'MMGWEESIGQIKGGFQADIVFLNKNPLEDVTVFDRPEEHVLGVMKDGRVCKSRWSTLAEDSEIPVRVKYN' A
#
# COMPACT_ATOMS: atom_id res chain seq x y z
N MET A 1 -0.56 -18.17 -11.59
CA MET A 1 -0.83 -16.74 -11.36
C MET A 1 -2.34 -16.56 -11.22
N MET A 2 -2.81 -15.53 -10.51
CA MET A 2 -4.21 -15.44 -10.05
C MET A 2 -5.19 -14.86 -11.09
N GLY A 3 -4.71 -14.47 -12.29
CA GLY A 3 -5.56 -13.92 -13.35
C GLY A 3 -5.82 -12.41 -13.25
N TRP A 4 -4.99 -11.67 -12.49
CA TRP A 4 -5.18 -10.23 -12.22
C TRP A 4 -4.17 -9.34 -12.95
N GLU A 5 -3.46 -9.92 -13.90
CA GLU A 5 -2.20 -9.40 -14.44
C GLU A 5 -2.40 -8.08 -15.22
N GLU A 6 -3.62 -7.86 -15.70
CA GLU A 6 -4.07 -6.65 -16.41
C GLU A 6 -4.64 -5.56 -15.49
N SER A 7 -4.62 -5.79 -14.17
CA SER A 7 -5.28 -4.90 -13.19
C SER A 7 -4.43 -4.58 -11.95
N ILE A 8 -3.43 -5.39 -11.60
CA ILE A 8 -2.55 -5.17 -10.44
C ILE A 8 -1.06 -5.41 -10.77
N GLY A 9 -0.18 -5.04 -9.85
CA GLY A 9 1.25 -5.35 -9.92
C GLY A 9 2.09 -4.38 -10.76
N GLN A 10 1.50 -3.30 -11.25
CA GLN A 10 2.20 -2.25 -12.03
C GLN A 10 1.74 -0.86 -11.61
N ILE A 11 2.68 0.10 -11.56
CA ILE A 11 2.36 1.52 -11.42
C ILE A 11 2.03 2.07 -12.81
N LYS A 12 0.77 1.94 -13.22
CA LYS A 12 0.30 2.28 -14.57
C LYS A 12 -1.16 2.73 -14.54
N GLY A 13 -1.53 3.68 -15.40
CA GLY A 13 -2.93 4.08 -15.56
C GLY A 13 -3.82 2.89 -15.95
N GLY A 14 -4.98 2.77 -15.30
CA GLY A 14 -5.92 1.65 -15.47
C GLY A 14 -5.72 0.48 -14.50
N PHE A 15 -4.63 0.48 -13.72
CA PHE A 15 -4.38 -0.51 -12.67
C PHE A 15 -4.88 0.00 -11.32
N GLN A 16 -5.12 -0.92 -10.38
CA GLN A 16 -5.45 -0.56 -9.01
C GLN A 16 -4.31 0.23 -8.37
N ALA A 17 -4.67 1.24 -7.58
CA ALA A 17 -3.72 2.07 -6.86
C ALA A 17 -3.23 1.37 -5.58
N ASP A 18 -2.64 0.18 -5.77
CA ASP A 18 -2.01 -0.63 -4.73
C ASP A 18 -0.51 -0.35 -4.73
N ILE A 19 -0.04 0.32 -3.67
CA ILE A 19 1.33 0.87 -3.61
C ILE A 19 1.95 0.56 -2.25
N VAL A 20 3.22 0.13 -2.29
CA VAL A 20 4.09 0.03 -1.10
C VAL A 20 5.14 1.14 -1.20
N PHE A 21 5.23 1.96 -0.15
CA PHE A 21 6.22 3.04 -0.07
C PHE A 21 7.46 2.53 0.68
N LEU A 22 8.64 2.66 0.09
CA LEU A 22 9.90 2.18 0.65
C LEU A 22 10.88 3.34 0.91
N ASN A 23 11.71 3.22 1.94
CA ASN A 23 12.79 4.17 2.20
C ASN A 23 14.13 3.84 1.50
N LYS A 24 14.19 2.71 0.79
CA LYS A 24 15.36 2.22 0.09
C LYS A 24 14.95 1.61 -1.25
N ASN A 25 15.81 1.74 -2.27
CA ASN A 25 15.57 1.21 -3.60
C ASN A 25 15.71 -0.33 -3.61
N PRO A 26 14.64 -1.10 -3.86
CA PRO A 26 14.70 -2.56 -3.87
C PRO A 26 15.48 -3.14 -5.05
N LEU A 27 15.75 -2.34 -6.10
CA LEU A 27 16.56 -2.78 -7.24
C LEU A 27 18.06 -2.86 -6.91
N GLU A 28 18.51 -2.10 -5.91
CA GLU A 28 19.88 -2.17 -5.40
C GLU A 28 20.05 -3.27 -4.36
N ASP A 29 18.99 -3.55 -3.58
CA ASP A 29 18.98 -4.55 -2.52
C ASP A 29 17.56 -5.05 -2.28
N VAL A 30 17.25 -6.27 -2.74
CA VAL A 30 15.91 -6.85 -2.61
C VAL A 30 15.59 -7.27 -1.16
N THR A 31 16.60 -7.43 -0.29
CA THR A 31 16.40 -7.86 1.12
C THR A 31 15.68 -6.80 1.96
N VAL A 32 15.45 -5.60 1.41
CA VAL A 32 14.57 -4.59 2.03
C VAL A 32 13.18 -5.13 2.35
N PHE A 33 12.69 -6.09 1.56
CA PHE A 33 11.40 -6.74 1.80
C PHE A 33 11.43 -7.74 2.96
N ASP A 34 12.60 -8.21 3.40
CA ASP A 34 12.74 -9.12 4.55
C ASP A 34 12.63 -8.38 5.90
N ARG A 35 12.82 -7.05 5.90
CA ARG A 35 12.73 -6.17 7.08
C ARG A 35 11.67 -5.07 6.87
N PRO A 36 10.38 -5.43 6.71
CA PRO A 36 9.33 -4.47 6.37
C PRO A 36 9.10 -3.43 7.48
N GLU A 37 9.38 -3.76 8.74
CA GLU A 37 9.26 -2.83 9.86
C GLU A 37 10.24 -1.64 9.75
N GLU A 38 11.37 -1.84 9.08
CA GLU A 38 12.41 -0.84 8.87
C GLU A 38 12.26 -0.10 7.54
N HIS A 39 11.83 -0.81 6.49
CA HIS A 39 11.91 -0.31 5.12
C HIS A 39 10.57 0.05 4.48
N VAL A 40 9.45 -0.52 4.95
CA VAL A 40 8.12 -0.16 4.46
C VAL A 40 7.58 1.03 5.26
N LEU A 41 7.51 2.18 4.58
CA LEU A 41 7.02 3.43 5.14
C LEU A 41 5.50 3.52 5.16
N GLY A 42 4.82 2.84 4.23
CA GLY A 42 3.37 2.83 4.17
C GLY A 42 2.82 1.87 3.13
N VAL A 43 1.51 1.60 3.23
CA VAL A 43 0.77 0.74 2.32
C VAL A 43 -0.51 1.47 1.90
N MET A 44 -0.68 1.62 0.60
CA MET A 44 -1.91 2.08 -0.02
C MET A 44 -2.57 0.89 -0.73
N LYS A 45 -3.88 0.74 -0.50
CA LYS A 45 -4.72 -0.26 -1.16
C LYS A 45 -5.96 0.42 -1.73
N ASP A 46 -6.30 0.12 -2.98
CA ASP A 46 -7.43 0.73 -3.68
C ASP A 46 -7.41 2.28 -3.62
N GLY A 47 -6.21 2.86 -3.65
CA GLY A 47 -6.00 4.31 -3.55
C GLY A 47 -6.13 4.90 -2.14
N ARG A 48 -6.29 4.07 -1.11
CA ARG A 48 -6.40 4.49 0.30
C ARG A 48 -5.16 4.11 1.09
N VAL A 49 -4.60 5.03 1.87
CA VAL A 49 -3.48 4.78 2.79
C VAL A 49 -4.00 4.00 4.00
N CYS A 50 -3.80 2.68 4.00
CA CYS A 50 -4.26 1.80 5.08
C CYS A 50 -3.30 1.77 6.28
N LYS A 51 -2.00 1.96 6.03
CA LYS A 51 -0.95 1.98 7.05
C LYS A 51 0.12 2.99 6.71
N SER A 52 0.61 3.70 7.71
CA SER A 52 1.72 4.63 7.58
C SER A 52 2.60 4.66 8.82
N ARG A 53 3.92 4.53 8.60
CA ARG A 53 4.98 4.87 9.56
C ARG A 53 5.63 6.21 9.22
N TRP A 54 5.13 6.89 8.18
CA TRP A 54 5.65 8.16 7.69
C TRP A 54 4.77 9.31 8.16
N SER A 55 5.33 10.19 9.00
CA SER A 55 4.60 11.27 9.69
C SER A 55 3.83 12.23 8.79
N THR A 56 4.19 12.34 7.50
CA THR A 56 3.52 13.22 6.53
C THR A 56 2.53 12.48 5.62
N LEU A 57 2.45 11.16 5.70
CA LEU A 57 1.51 10.34 4.94
C LEU A 57 0.39 9.90 5.89
N ALA A 58 -0.71 10.64 5.90
CA ALA A 58 -1.84 10.34 6.79
C ALA A 58 -2.53 9.04 6.38
N GLU A 59 -2.87 8.19 7.35
CA GLU A 59 -3.76 7.05 7.11
C GLU A 59 -5.17 7.57 6.80
N ASP A 60 -5.79 7.02 5.75
CA ASP A 60 -7.20 7.23 5.47
C ASP A 60 -7.98 6.55 6.58
N SER A 61 -8.44 7.36 7.54
CA SER A 61 -9.09 6.88 8.76
C SER A 61 -10.27 5.97 8.39
N GLU A 62 -10.20 4.68 8.76
CA GLU A 62 -11.42 3.90 8.90
C GLU A 62 -12.19 4.49 10.07
N ILE A 63 -12.98 5.53 9.83
CA ILE A 63 -14.14 5.77 10.68
C ILE A 63 -15.05 4.57 10.40
N PRO A 64 -15.25 3.63 11.35
CA PRO A 64 -16.22 2.59 11.14
C PRO A 64 -17.57 3.29 11.01
N VAL A 65 -18.13 3.34 9.81
CA VAL A 65 -19.54 3.70 9.62
C VAL A 65 -20.31 2.57 10.28
N ARG A 66 -20.73 2.78 11.55
CA ARG A 66 -21.72 1.91 12.20
C ARG A 66 -23.03 2.08 11.43
N VAL A 67 -23.24 1.27 10.41
CA VAL A 67 -24.55 1.15 9.76
C VAL A 67 -25.49 0.52 10.79
N LYS A 68 -26.33 1.35 11.42
CA LYS A 68 -27.43 0.84 12.23
C LYS A 68 -28.44 0.22 11.28
N TYR A 69 -28.61 -1.09 11.35
CA TYR A 69 -29.78 -1.74 10.76
C TYR A 69 -30.99 -1.41 11.66
N ASN A 70 -32.02 -0.80 11.07
CA ASN A 70 -33.33 -0.60 11.69
C ASN A 70 -34.21 -1.82 11.44
#